data_AF-A0A952C2K1-F1
#
_entry.id   AF-A0A952C2K1-F1
#
_cell.length_a   1.000
_cell.length_b   1.000
_cell.length_c   1.000
_cell.angle_alpha   90.00
_cell.angle_beta   90.00
_cell.angle_gamma   90.00
#
_symmetry.space_group_name_H-M   'P 1'
#
loop_
_entity.id
_entity.type
_entity.pdbx_description
1 polymer ?
#
loop_
_entity_poly.entity_id
_entity_poly.type
_entity_poly.pdbx_seq_one_letter_code
_entity_poly.pdbx_strand_id
1 'polypeptide(L)'
;MQHTEISASSNWLGSVIVMIQLLDIVIHAATDQLEPVRVVANLIIFAWVAIVMSGRISGKTVRMAVSAIGAYLLLNILFLATEGVTNTGGDLRSMLFLLVCLTVALSTLLTVLHRVNLQE
;
A
#
# COMPACT_ATOMS: atom_id res chain seq x y z
N MET A 1 -1.20 2.05 29.04
CA MET A 1 -0.75 0.79 28.42
C MET A 1 -1.40 0.55 27.06
N GLN A 2 -2.73 0.70 26.92
CA GLN A 2 -3.43 0.49 25.64
C GLN A 2 -2.92 1.37 24.48
N HIS A 3 -2.74 2.68 24.71
CA HIS A 3 -2.29 3.63 23.67
C HIS A 3 -0.84 3.38 23.16
N THR A 4 0.03 2.78 23.98
CA THR A 4 1.41 2.42 23.59
C THR A 4 1.47 1.18 22.71
N GLU A 5 0.60 0.20 22.93
CA GLU A 5 0.55 -1.04 22.15
C GLU A 5 -0.03 -0.81 20.74
N ILE A 6 -1.05 0.05 20.62
CA ILE A 6 -1.66 0.42 19.33
C ILE A 6 -0.68 1.21 18.45
N SER A 7 0.10 2.12 19.05
CA SER A 7 1.14 2.86 18.35
C SER A 7 2.26 1.94 17.83
N ALA A 8 2.74 1.01 18.66
CA ALA A 8 3.74 0.03 18.25
C ALA A 8 3.23 -0.86 17.10
N SER A 9 1.98 -1.32 17.19
CA SER A 9 1.34 -2.14 16.16
C SER A 9 1.18 -1.39 14.83
N SER A 10 0.81 -0.12 14.88
CA SER A 10 0.68 0.73 13.68
C SER A 10 2.02 0.98 12.99
N ASN A 11 3.08 1.23 13.77
CA ASN A 11 4.44 1.41 13.25
C ASN A 11 4.98 0.13 12.60
N TRP A 12 4.73 -1.01 13.24
CA TRP A 12 5.07 -2.32 12.69
C TRP A 12 4.35 -2.57 11.36
N LEU A 13 3.03 -2.39 11.32
CA LEU A 13 2.22 -2.56 10.10
C LEU A 13 2.68 -1.62 8.98
N GLY A 14 2.93 -0.34 9.29
CA GLY A 14 3.49 0.61 8.32
C GLY A 14 4.81 0.12 7.73
N SER A 15 5.72 -0.36 8.57
CA SER A 15 7.01 -0.91 8.13
C SER A 15 6.85 -2.11 7.20
N VAL A 16 5.92 -3.04 7.51
CA VAL A 16 5.62 -4.19 6.66
C VAL A 16 5.07 -3.74 5.30
N ILE A 17 4.15 -2.78 5.27
CA ILE A 17 3.59 -2.24 4.02
C ILE A 17 4.71 -1.63 3.16
N VAL A 18 5.61 -0.85 3.76
CA VAL A 18 6.77 -0.25 3.08
C VAL A 18 7.66 -1.33 2.48
N MET A 19 7.97 -2.40 3.23
CA MET A 19 8.77 -3.51 2.72
C MET A 19 8.11 -4.21 1.52
N ILE A 20 6.79 -4.39 1.55
CA ILE A 20 6.02 -4.94 0.43
C ILE A 20 6.14 -4.05 -0.82
N GLN A 21 6.00 -2.73 -0.66
CA GLN A 21 6.11 -1.81 -1.81
C GLN A 21 7.54 -1.80 -2.39
N LEU A 22 8.56 -1.89 -1.53
CA LEU A 22 9.96 -1.97 -1.97
C LEU A 22 10.21 -3.29 -2.71
N LEU A 23 9.76 -4.41 -2.15
CA LEU A 23 9.87 -5.72 -2.79
C LEU A 23 9.22 -5.70 -4.17
N ASP A 24 8.04 -5.10 -4.27
CA ASP A 24 7.32 -4.95 -5.54
C ASP A 24 8.15 -4.19 -6.58
N ILE A 25 8.65 -3.00 -6.25
CA ILE A 25 9.50 -2.20 -7.16
C ILE A 25 10.77 -2.96 -7.52
N VAL A 26 11.45 -3.59 -6.54
CA VAL A 26 12.71 -4.30 -6.75
C VAL A 26 12.54 -5.48 -7.69
N ILE A 27 11.47 -6.27 -7.53
CA ILE A 27 11.19 -7.39 -8.42
C ILE A 27 11.07 -6.90 -9.87
N HIS A 28 10.32 -5.82 -10.10
CA HIS A 28 10.08 -5.31 -11.45
C HIS A 28 11.29 -4.60 -12.04
N ALA A 29 12.10 -3.96 -11.19
CA ALA A 29 13.41 -3.44 -11.60
C ALA A 29 14.37 -4.59 -11.98
N ALA A 30 14.38 -5.68 -11.23
CA ALA A 30 15.27 -6.81 -11.45
C ALA A 30 14.89 -7.66 -12.68
N THR A 31 13.64 -7.59 -13.13
CA THR A 31 13.15 -8.31 -14.32
C THR A 31 13.09 -7.44 -15.58
N ASP A 32 13.67 -6.23 -15.58
CA ASP A 32 13.58 -5.24 -16.66
C ASP A 32 12.14 -4.92 -17.08
N GLN A 33 11.19 -5.04 -16.14
CA GLN A 33 9.76 -4.78 -16.32
C GLN A 33 9.32 -3.62 -15.43
N LEU A 34 10.13 -2.56 -15.39
CA LEU A 34 9.84 -1.42 -14.53
C LEU A 34 8.72 -0.57 -15.13
N GLU A 35 7.51 -0.77 -14.62
CA GLU A 35 6.31 -0.14 -15.16
C GLU A 35 6.01 1.17 -14.40
N PRO A 36 6.03 2.35 -15.06
CA PRO A 36 5.90 3.63 -14.38
C PRO A 36 4.61 3.77 -13.56
N VAL A 37 3.49 3.23 -14.07
CA VAL A 37 2.19 3.26 -13.39
C VAL A 37 2.27 2.60 -12.02
N ARG A 38 3.02 1.50 -11.90
CA ARG A 38 3.15 0.73 -10.66
C ARG A 38 4.11 1.38 -9.68
N VAL A 39 5.19 1.97 -10.17
CA VAL A 39 6.06 2.79 -9.34
C VAL A 39 5.27 3.94 -8.72
N VAL A 40 4.46 4.66 -9.51
CA VAL A 40 3.60 5.73 -9.01
C VAL A 40 2.59 5.22 -7.98
N ALA A 41 1.98 4.06 -8.22
CA ALA A 41 1.06 3.43 -7.26
C ALA A 41 1.75 3.15 -5.91
N ASN A 42 2.92 2.50 -5.95
CA ASN A 42 3.71 2.21 -4.74
C ASN A 42 4.13 3.50 -4.01
N LEU A 43 4.51 4.56 -4.73
CA LEU A 43 4.85 5.87 -4.15
C LEU A 43 3.68 6.51 -3.39
N ILE A 44 2.43 6.34 -3.87
CA ILE A 44 1.24 6.82 -3.17
C ILE A 44 1.10 6.13 -1.81
N ILE A 45 1.33 4.81 -1.75
CA ILE A 45 1.29 4.06 -0.49
C ILE A 45 2.43 4.46 0.44
N PHE A 46 3.64 4.70 -0.08
CA PHE A 46 4.73 5.24 0.74
C PHE A 46 4.36 6.59 1.37
N ALA A 47 3.81 7.51 0.58
CA ALA A 47 3.38 8.81 1.08
C ALA A 47 2.30 8.67 2.17
N TRP A 48 1.34 7.76 1.96
CA TRP A 48 0.31 7.45 2.95
C TRP A 48 0.91 6.94 4.27
N VAL A 49 1.75 5.91 4.21
CA VAL A 49 2.37 5.32 5.41
C VAL A 49 3.27 6.34 6.12
N ALA A 50 4.03 7.15 5.37
CA ALA A 50 4.88 8.19 5.93
C ALA A 50 4.06 9.24 6.72
N ILE A 51 2.88 9.63 6.23
CA ILE A 51 1.98 10.54 6.95
C ILE A 51 1.54 9.90 8.28
N VAL A 52 1.14 8.63 8.28
CA VAL A 52 0.73 7.93 9.51
C VAL A 52 1.89 7.86 10.51
N MET A 53 3.08 7.48 10.05
CA MET A 53 4.27 7.36 10.90
C MET A 53 4.80 8.71 11.41
N SER A 54 4.49 9.82 10.73
CA SER A 54 4.89 11.16 11.17
C SER A 54 4.16 11.67 12.43
N GLY A 55 3.16 10.93 12.92
CA GLY A 55 2.35 11.34 14.07
C GLY A 55 1.46 12.57 13.81
N ARG A 56 1.33 13.01 12.56
CA ARG A 56 0.39 14.09 12.17
C ARG A 56 -1.02 13.53 12.01
N ILE A 57 -1.59 13.15 13.16
CA ILE A 57 -2.86 12.44 13.28
C ILE A 57 -4.01 13.46 13.31
N SER A 58 -4.96 13.35 12.38
CA SER A 58 -6.19 14.16 12.37
C SER A 58 -7.31 13.40 11.66
N GLY A 59 -8.57 13.81 11.86
CA GLY A 59 -9.70 13.24 11.09
C GLY A 59 -9.58 13.43 9.56
N LYS A 60 -8.73 14.37 9.10
CA LYS A 60 -8.40 14.51 7.66
C LYS A 60 -7.51 13.36 7.16
N THR A 61 -6.70 12.79 8.04
CA THR A 61 -5.75 11.70 7.74
C THR A 61 -6.48 10.44 7.30
N VAL A 62 -7.60 10.08 7.93
CA VAL A 62 -8.43 8.92 7.50
C VAL A 62 -8.98 9.10 6.08
N ARG A 63 -9.41 10.31 5.70
CA ARG A 63 -9.87 10.57 4.33
C ARG A 63 -8.73 10.44 3.32
N MET A 64 -7.56 10.98 3.64
CA MET A 64 -6.37 10.81 2.80
C MET A 64 -5.99 9.33 2.64
N ALA A 65 -6.17 8.52 3.68
CA ALA A 65 -5.97 7.06 3.62
C ALA A 65 -6.83 6.42 2.54
N VAL A 66 -8.14 6.67 2.61
CA VAL A 66 -9.12 6.10 1.68
C VAL A 66 -8.81 6.56 0.25
N SER A 67 -8.45 7.84 0.07
CA SER A 67 -8.02 8.36 -1.22
C SER A 67 -6.74 7.70 -1.74
N ALA A 68 -5.73 7.48 -0.88
CA ALA A 68 -4.48 6.83 -1.26
C ALA A 68 -4.67 5.37 -1.65
N ILE A 69 -5.43 4.60 -0.84
CA ILE A 69 -5.76 3.20 -1.13
C ILE A 69 -6.59 3.10 -2.42
N GLY A 70 -7.56 4.00 -2.60
CA GLY A 70 -8.37 4.07 -3.83
C GLY A 70 -7.52 4.39 -5.06
N ALA A 71 -6.63 5.38 -4.98
CA ALA A 71 -5.73 5.72 -6.07
C ALA A 71 -4.76 4.58 -6.40
N TYR A 72 -4.20 3.91 -5.39
CA TYR A 72 -3.38 2.72 -5.56
C TYR A 72 -4.12 1.60 -6.31
N LEU A 73 -5.36 1.30 -5.90
CA LEU A 73 -6.21 0.32 -6.56
C LEU A 73 -6.48 0.69 -8.02
N LEU A 74 -6.89 1.94 -8.27
CA LEU A 74 -7.18 2.42 -9.62
C LEU A 74 -5.96 2.32 -10.55
N LEU A 75 -4.78 2.69 -10.07
CA LEU A 75 -3.55 2.59 -10.85
C LEU A 75 -3.15 1.14 -11.13
N ASN A 76 -3.35 0.22 -10.18
CA ASN A 76 -3.10 -1.21 -10.41
C ASN A 76 -4.13 -1.83 -11.36
N ILE A 77 -5.39 -1.38 -11.35
CA ILE A 77 -6.39 -1.76 -12.34
C ILE A 77 -6.02 -1.22 -13.73
N LEU A 78 -5.61 0.04 -13.81
CA LEU A 78 -5.15 0.66 -15.05
C LEU A 78 -3.94 -0.08 -15.63
N PHE A 79 -3.00 -0.48 -14.78
CA PHE A 79 -1.89 -1.32 -15.16
C PHE A 79 -2.36 -2.65 -15.79
N LEU A 80 -3.28 -3.36 -15.13
CA LEU A 80 -3.81 -4.62 -15.67
C LEU A 80 -4.57 -4.41 -16.98
N ALA A 81 -5.24 -3.27 -17.15
CA ALA A 81 -5.94 -2.93 -18.39
C ALA A 81 -4.98 -2.60 -19.55
N THR A 82 -3.76 -2.15 -19.26
CA THR A 82 -2.76 -1.77 -20.26
C THR A 82 -1.82 -2.92 -20.62
N GLU A 83 -1.34 -3.65 -19.62
CA GLU A 83 -0.37 -4.73 -19.80
C GLU A 83 -1.01 -6.13 -19.85
N GLY A 84 -2.29 -6.25 -19.48
CA GLY A 84 -3.02 -7.52 -19.40
C GLY A 84 -2.89 -8.23 -18.04
N VAL A 85 -3.59 -9.36 -17.89
CA VAL A 85 -3.58 -10.16 -16.64
C VAL A 85 -2.56 -11.29 -16.63
N THR A 86 -1.87 -11.53 -17.75
CA THR A 86 -0.89 -12.61 -17.94
C THR A 86 0.49 -12.06 -18.28
N ASN A 87 1.54 -12.75 -17.83
CA ASN A 87 2.91 -12.51 -18.24
C ASN A 87 3.18 -13.05 -19.66
N THR A 88 4.32 -12.68 -20.23
CA THR A 88 4.77 -13.11 -21.57
C THR A 88 4.83 -14.64 -21.75
N GLY A 89 4.91 -15.40 -20.65
CA GLY A 89 4.85 -16.88 -20.64
C GLY A 89 3.44 -17.48 -20.55
N GLY A 90 2.38 -16.68 -20.54
CA GLY A 90 0.99 -17.14 -20.41
C GLY A 90 0.51 -17.35 -18.97
N ASP A 91 1.42 -17.35 -17.99
CA ASP A 91 1.08 -17.43 -16.57
C ASP A 91 0.35 -16.16 -16.10
N LEU A 92 -0.64 -16.34 -15.21
CA LEU A 92 -1.30 -15.21 -14.55
C LEU A 92 -0.25 -14.37 -13.79
N ARG A 93 -0.42 -13.05 -13.77
CA ARG A 93 0.35 -12.12 -12.92
C ARG A 93 0.00 -12.29 -11.43
N SER A 94 -0.01 -13.53 -10.95
CA SER A 94 -0.48 -13.96 -9.62
C SER A 94 0.26 -13.26 -8.48
N MET A 95 1.57 -13.04 -8.62
CA MET A 95 2.35 -12.30 -7.64
C MET A 95 1.89 -10.83 -7.52
N LEU A 96 1.58 -10.17 -8.63
CA LEU A 96 1.04 -8.82 -8.60
C LEU A 96 -0.31 -8.79 -7.89
N PHE A 97 -1.23 -9.69 -8.26
CA PHE A 97 -2.54 -9.76 -7.61
C PHE A 97 -2.40 -9.98 -6.08
N LEU A 98 -1.48 -10.86 -5.67
CA LEU A 98 -1.21 -11.10 -4.27
C LEU A 98 -0.70 -9.85 -3.55
N LEU A 99 0.30 -9.17 -4.11
CA LEU A 99 0.89 -7.97 -3.50
C LEU A 99 -0.10 -6.81 -3.45
N VAL A 100 -0.95 -6.64 -4.48
CA VAL A 100 -2.02 -5.63 -4.50
C VAL A 100 -3.06 -5.92 -3.42
N CYS A 101 -3.59 -7.14 -3.37
CA CYS A 101 -4.58 -7.53 -2.35
C CYS A 101 -4.01 -7.38 -0.94
N LEU A 102 -2.77 -7.83 -0.72
CA LEU A 102 -2.11 -7.73 0.58
C LEU A 102 -1.89 -6.27 0.99
N THR A 103 -1.42 -5.42 0.07
CA THR A 103 -1.22 -3.98 0.34
C THR A 103 -2.53 -3.30 0.72
N VAL A 104 -3.62 -3.60 0.01
CA VAL A 104 -4.95 -3.03 0.30
C VAL A 104 -5.46 -3.50 1.65
N ALA A 105 -5.36 -4.79 1.95
CA ALA A 105 -5.79 -5.36 3.22
C ALA A 105 -5.02 -4.73 4.40
N LEU A 106 -3.69 -4.69 4.31
CA LEU A 106 -2.84 -4.12 5.37
C LEU A 106 -3.02 -2.61 5.50
N SER A 107 -3.14 -1.86 4.40
CA SER A 107 -3.37 -0.42 4.44
C SER A 107 -4.74 -0.07 5.02
N THR A 108 -5.75 -0.90 4.73
CA THR A 108 -7.08 -0.76 5.32
C THR A 108 -7.03 -1.05 6.81
N LEU A 109 -6.36 -2.13 7.23
CA LEU A 109 -6.18 -2.45 8.65
C LEU A 109 -5.46 -1.31 9.39
N LEU A 110 -4.38 -0.78 8.83
CA LEU A 110 -3.66 0.38 9.38
C LEU A 110 -4.60 1.58 9.54
N THR A 111 -5.45 1.84 8.56
CA THR A 111 -6.44 2.93 8.59
C THR A 111 -7.49 2.73 9.69
N VAL A 112 -7.96 1.49 9.88
CA VAL A 112 -8.93 1.15 10.94
C VAL A 112 -8.32 1.33 12.31
N LEU A 113 -7.13 0.79 12.54
CA LEU A 113 -6.39 0.95 13.81
C LEU A 113 -6.13 2.42 14.12
N HIS A 114 -5.77 3.20 13.10
CA HIS A 114 -5.58 4.64 13.23
C HIS A 114 -6.87 5.39 13.59
N ARG A 115 -8.00 5.01 13.00
CA ARG A 115 -9.30 5.61 13.32
C ARG A 115 -9.70 5.34 14.76
N VAL A 116 -9.46 4.12 15.27
CA VAL A 116 -9.71 3.78 16.68
C VAL A 116 -8.88 4.67 17.60
N ASN A 117 -7.60 4.89 17.29
CA ASN A 117 -6.71 5.75 18.08
C ASN A 117 -7.12 7.23 18.10
N LEU A 118 -7.94 7.69 17.14
CA LEU A 118 -8.46 9.07 17.11
C LEU A 118 -9.71 9.27 17.98
N GLN A 119 -10.34 8.18 18.45
CA GLN A 119 -11.58 8.22 19.23
C GLN A 119 -11.36 8.00 20.73
N GLU A 120 -10.15 7.62 21.14
CA GLU A 120 -9.67 7.63 22.54
C GLU A 120 -9.02 8.98 22.88
#